data_AF-A0A1H0HCA2-F1
#
_entry.id   AF-A0A1H0HCA2-F1
#
_cell.length_a   1.000
_cell.length_b   1.000
_cell.length_c   1.000
_cell.angle_alpha   90.00
_cell.angle_beta   90.00
_cell.angle_gamma   90.00
#
_symmetry.space_group_name_H-M   'P 1'
#
loop_
_entity.id
_entity.type
_entity.pdbx_description
1 polymer ?
#
loop_
_entity_poly.entity_id
_entity_poly.type
_entity_poly.pdbx_seq_one_letter_code
_entity_poly.pdbx_strand_id
1 'polypeptide(L)'
;MSARPRCPRCERPLTHCLCALIPHLPSRTRVLVLQHPSEVGHALNTARLAVLGLENAGLLVGERFEPQEWQREGYRPWLLFPGDEACSLAEVASGCTDEPCLLIVPDGTWRKARKLLHVNPELAALPRVVLPEGLSSRYRLRKAPAEGALSTIEAVVHALNALESASFDELLRPFEALIDGQIAAMGEETFRRNHQKP
;
A
#
# COMPACT_ATOMS: atom_id res chain seq x y z
N MET A 1 -23.23 23.67 6.38
CA MET A 1 -23.25 22.23 6.03
C MET A 1 -22.40 21.49 7.05
N SER A 2 -23.01 20.71 7.95
CA SER A 2 -22.26 20.00 9.00
C SER A 2 -21.40 18.90 8.35
N ALA A 3 -20.09 18.92 8.62
CA ALA A 3 -19.18 17.88 8.14
C ALA A 3 -19.65 16.53 8.70
N ARG A 4 -19.78 15.52 7.84
CA ARG A 4 -20.15 14.16 8.29
C ARG A 4 -19.08 13.69 9.28
N PRO A 5 -19.45 13.19 10.48
CA PRO A 5 -18.48 12.75 11.47
C PRO A 5 -17.65 11.59 10.91
N ARG A 6 -16.34 11.63 11.17
CA ARG A 6 -15.35 10.65 10.70
C ARG A 6 -14.79 9.84 11.86
N CYS A 7 -14.47 8.59 11.59
CA CYS A 7 -13.76 7.72 12.54
C CYS A 7 -12.35 8.30 12.80
N PRO A 8 -11.93 8.47 14.06
CA PRO A 8 -10.60 9.00 14.37
C PRO A 8 -9.47 8.01 14.00
N ARG A 9 -9.79 6.72 13.84
CA ARG A 9 -8.81 5.68 13.48
C ARG A 9 -8.67 5.51 11.97
N CYS A 10 -9.74 5.21 11.24
CA CYS A 10 -9.66 4.99 9.78
C CYS A 10 -10.01 6.21 8.92
N GLU A 11 -10.42 7.34 9.51
CA GLU A 11 -10.80 8.61 8.84
C GLU A 11 -11.99 8.53 7.88
N ARG A 12 -12.63 7.36 7.78
CA ARG A 12 -13.86 7.14 7.02
C ARG A 12 -15.08 7.73 7.75
N PRO A 13 -16.17 8.07 7.03
CA PRO A 13 -17.44 8.42 7.68
C PRO A 13 -17.84 7.34 8.69
N LEU A 14 -18.37 7.72 9.86
CA LEU A 14 -18.71 6.75 10.92
C LEU A 14 -19.63 5.62 10.43
N THR A 15 -20.57 5.94 9.54
CA THR A 15 -21.50 4.95 8.94
C THR A 15 -20.84 3.95 7.99
N HIS A 16 -19.60 4.20 7.56
CA HIS A 16 -18.82 3.35 6.65
C HIS A 16 -17.43 3.05 7.25
N CYS A 17 -17.35 3.03 8.59
CA CYS A 17 -16.13 2.68 9.32
C CYS A 17 -15.76 1.22 9.05
N LEU A 18 -14.47 0.96 8.83
CA LEU A 18 -13.94 -0.39 8.56
C LEU A 18 -13.08 -0.93 9.70
N CYS A 19 -12.94 -0.20 10.81
CA CYS A 19 -12.01 -0.55 11.89
C CYS A 19 -12.26 -1.93 12.52
N ALA A 20 -13.49 -2.44 12.49
CA ALA A 20 -13.83 -3.78 12.96
C ALA A 20 -13.26 -4.90 12.06
N LEU A 21 -12.91 -4.58 10.81
CA LEU A 21 -12.35 -5.52 9.84
C LEU A 21 -10.84 -5.39 9.70
N ILE A 22 -10.24 -4.32 10.22
CA ILE A 22 -8.80 -4.09 10.16
C ILE A 22 -8.13 -5.06 11.14
N PRO A 23 -7.27 -5.99 10.65
CA PRO A 23 -6.58 -6.93 11.53
C PRO A 23 -5.47 -6.22 12.32
N HIS A 24 -4.70 -6.99 13.08
CA HIS A 24 -3.50 -6.53 13.75
C HIS A 24 -2.44 -7.61 13.60
N LEU A 25 -1.65 -7.51 12.53
CA LEU A 25 -0.71 -8.55 12.15
C LEU A 25 0.72 -8.17 12.55
N PRO A 26 1.43 -9.02 13.30
CA PRO A 26 2.85 -8.83 13.55
C PRO A 26 3.64 -9.03 12.24
N SER A 27 4.56 -8.11 11.95
CA SER A 27 5.49 -8.25 10.83
C SER A 27 6.92 -8.01 11.30
N ARG A 28 7.83 -8.92 10.93
CA ARG A 28 9.27 -8.70 11.16
C ARG A 28 9.77 -7.56 10.30
N THR A 29 9.29 -7.49 9.06
CA THR A 29 9.51 -6.38 8.13
C THR A 29 8.76 -5.16 8.63
N ARG A 30 9.47 -4.03 8.70
CA ARG A 30 8.85 -2.74 8.95
C ARG A 30 8.34 -2.15 7.65
N VAL A 31 7.10 -1.65 7.62
CA VAL A 31 6.54 -1.00 6.43
C VAL A 31 6.45 0.51 6.67
N LEU A 32 6.99 1.30 5.74
CA LEU A 32 6.86 2.75 5.74
C LEU A 32 6.20 3.21 4.46
N VAL A 33 4.98 3.73 4.55
CA VAL A 33 4.28 4.30 3.41
C VAL A 33 4.56 5.80 3.33
N LEU A 34 5.05 6.26 2.18
CA LEU A 34 5.30 7.67 1.88
C LEU A 34 4.20 8.17 0.94
N GLN A 35 3.17 8.80 1.49
CA GLN A 35 1.97 9.21 0.79
C GLN A 35 2.06 10.64 0.27
N HIS A 36 1.82 10.82 -1.02
CA HIS A 36 1.71 12.16 -1.62
C HIS A 36 0.48 12.90 -1.03
N PRO A 37 0.56 14.20 -0.67
CA PRO A 37 -0.53 14.92 0.01
C PRO A 37 -1.89 14.88 -0.71
N SER A 38 -1.88 14.92 -2.04
CA SER A 38 -3.08 14.80 -2.86
C SER A 38 -3.83 13.46 -2.73
N GLU A 39 -3.21 12.42 -2.17
CA GLU A 39 -3.81 11.08 -1.98
C GLU A 39 -4.60 10.96 -0.66
N VAL A 40 -4.31 11.80 0.34
CA VAL A 40 -4.92 11.72 1.70
C VAL A 40 -6.45 11.75 1.65
N GLY A 41 -7.01 12.60 0.78
CA GLY A 41 -8.45 12.79 0.62
C GLY A 41 -9.13 11.76 -0.29
N HIS A 42 -8.38 10.84 -0.91
CA HIS A 42 -8.98 9.86 -1.82
C HIS A 42 -9.88 8.89 -1.06
N ALA A 43 -11.08 8.65 -1.62
CA ALA A 43 -12.17 7.92 -0.96
C ALA A 43 -11.82 6.50 -0.49
N LEU A 44 -10.74 5.91 -1.00
CA LEU A 44 -10.33 4.55 -0.68
C LEU A 44 -9.19 4.49 0.35
N ASN A 45 -8.28 5.48 0.36
CA ASN A 45 -7.08 5.59 1.19
C ASN A 45 -6.55 4.22 1.70
N THR A 46 -6.18 3.34 0.77
CA THR A 46 -5.80 1.96 1.07
C THR A 46 -4.45 1.87 1.79
N ALA A 47 -3.57 2.86 1.60
CA ALA A 47 -2.36 3.06 2.39
C ALA A 47 -2.64 3.07 3.90
N ARG A 48 -3.65 3.84 4.35
CA ARG A 48 -4.01 3.91 5.77
C ARG A 48 -4.57 2.57 6.28
N LEU A 49 -5.32 1.83 5.47
CA LEU A 49 -5.79 0.49 5.85
C LEU A 49 -4.62 -0.49 6.05
N ALA A 50 -3.61 -0.45 5.17
CA ALA A 50 -2.41 -1.28 5.29
C ALA A 50 -1.66 -0.96 6.59
N VAL A 51 -1.41 0.33 6.87
CA VAL A 51 -0.65 0.76 8.05
C VAL A 51 -1.40 0.46 9.35
N LEU A 52 -2.72 0.62 9.39
CA LEU A 52 -3.51 0.31 10.59
C LEU A 52 -3.63 -1.19 10.88
N GLY A 53 -3.36 -2.04 9.89
CA GLY A 53 -3.47 -3.49 9.98
C GLY A 53 -2.19 -4.20 10.41
N LEU A 54 -1.07 -3.49 10.46
CA LEU A 54 0.26 -4.01 10.76
C LEU A 54 0.79 -3.42 12.07
N GLU A 55 1.46 -4.25 12.87
CA GLU A 55 2.11 -3.80 14.11
C GLU A 55 3.30 -2.88 13.86
N ASN A 56 4.06 -3.19 12.80
CA ASN A 56 5.32 -2.54 12.49
C ASN A 56 5.21 -1.70 11.22
N ALA A 57 4.22 -0.80 11.17
CA ALA A 57 3.99 0.07 10.02
C ALA A 57 3.89 1.56 10.38
N GLY A 58 4.18 2.42 9.40
CA GLY A 58 4.04 3.87 9.51
C GLY A 58 3.55 4.50 8.21
N LEU A 59 2.90 5.66 8.34
CA LEU A 59 2.44 6.49 7.23
C LEU A 59 3.00 7.89 7.41
N LEU A 60 3.73 8.39 6.42
CA LEU A 60 4.17 9.78 6.35
C LEU A 60 3.54 10.43 5.13
N VAL A 61 3.05 11.66 5.31
CA VAL A 61 2.41 12.43 4.24
C VAL A 61 3.29 13.60 3.89
N GLY A 62 3.72 13.69 2.65
CA GLY A 62 4.66 14.72 2.22
C GLY A 62 5.08 14.58 0.77
N GLU A 63 5.72 15.63 0.26
CA GLU A 63 6.44 15.55 -1.02
C GLU A 63 7.94 15.43 -0.80
N ARG A 64 8.47 16.01 0.29
CA ARG A 64 9.87 15.94 0.70
C ARG A 64 9.97 15.21 2.03
N PHE A 65 10.95 14.35 2.12
CA PHE A 65 11.20 13.46 3.24
C PHE A 65 12.69 13.46 3.53
N GLU A 66 13.05 13.29 4.79
CA GLU A 66 14.43 13.33 5.27
C GLU A 66 14.92 11.92 5.62
N PRO A 67 16.21 11.58 5.39
CA PRO A 67 16.73 10.23 5.62
C PRO A 67 16.41 9.62 6.98
N GLN A 68 16.34 10.44 8.03
CA GLN A 68 16.04 9.99 9.39
C GLN A 68 14.63 9.37 9.51
N GLU A 69 13.74 9.62 8.56
CA GLU A 69 12.39 9.05 8.55
C GLU A 69 12.40 7.56 8.16
N TRP A 70 13.37 7.12 7.35
CA TRP A 70 13.53 5.74 6.90
C TRP A 70 14.84 5.07 7.34
N GLN A 71 15.77 5.80 7.95
CA GLN A 71 16.94 5.23 8.62
C GLN A 71 16.52 4.77 10.02
N ARG A 72 16.51 3.45 10.23
CA ARG A 72 16.12 2.82 11.49
C ARG A 72 17.19 1.82 11.88
N GLU A 73 17.75 1.96 13.08
CA GLU A 73 18.74 1.03 13.60
C GLU A 73 18.18 -0.41 13.63
N GLY A 74 18.99 -1.37 13.18
CA GLY A 74 18.59 -2.77 13.06
C GLY A 74 17.62 -3.07 11.91
N TYR A 75 17.35 -2.11 11.01
CA TYR A 75 16.55 -2.35 9.82
C TYR A 75 17.29 -1.92 8.55
N ARG A 76 17.18 -2.75 7.51
CA ARG A 76 17.74 -2.46 6.19
C ARG A 76 16.68 -1.86 5.26
N PRO A 77 16.83 -0.60 4.78
CA PRO A 77 15.83 0.03 3.94
C PRO A 77 15.83 -0.52 2.52
N TRP A 78 14.64 -0.75 1.97
CA TRP A 78 14.39 -1.16 0.60
C TRP A 78 13.23 -0.37 0.01
N LEU A 79 13.41 0.16 -1.19
CA LEU A 79 12.36 0.89 -1.89
C LEU A 79 11.54 -0.05 -2.78
N LEU A 80 10.23 -0.17 -2.52
CA LEU A 80 9.30 -0.90 -3.38
C LEU A 80 8.96 -0.07 -4.61
N PHE A 81 9.81 -0.15 -5.63
CA PHE A 81 9.66 0.61 -6.86
C PHE A 81 10.45 -0.04 -8.01
N PRO A 82 9.90 -0.14 -9.23
CA PRO A 82 10.61 -0.74 -10.36
C PRO A 82 11.84 0.08 -10.78
N GLY A 83 12.85 -0.60 -11.32
CA GLY A 83 14.06 0.00 -11.88
C GLY A 83 14.99 -1.07 -12.42
N ASP A 84 15.95 -0.66 -13.25
CA ASP A 84 16.86 -1.59 -13.95
C ASP A 84 17.72 -2.42 -12.97
N GLU A 85 18.01 -1.88 -11.79
CA GLU A 85 18.76 -2.56 -10.71
C GLU A 85 17.85 -3.08 -9.58
N ALA A 86 16.53 -3.20 -9.81
CA ALA A 86 15.62 -3.72 -8.79
C ALA A 86 15.78 -5.23 -8.64
N CYS A 87 15.97 -5.69 -7.40
CA CYS A 87 16.04 -7.11 -7.07
C CYS A 87 14.65 -7.68 -6.79
N SER A 88 14.50 -9.00 -6.91
CA SER A 88 13.27 -9.68 -6.49
C SER A 88 13.18 -9.74 -4.96
N LEU A 89 11.95 -9.70 -4.44
CA LEU A 89 11.71 -9.87 -3.01
C LEU A 89 12.15 -11.25 -2.50
N ALA A 90 12.09 -12.28 -3.34
CA ALA A 90 12.53 -13.64 -3.00
C ALA A 90 14.05 -13.69 -2.77
N GLU A 91 14.84 -12.99 -3.58
CA GLU A 91 16.30 -12.87 -3.38
C GLU A 91 16.61 -12.18 -2.05
N VAL A 92 15.91 -11.09 -1.75
CA VAL A 92 16.05 -10.37 -0.47
C VAL A 92 15.69 -11.26 0.72
N ALA A 93 14.61 -12.04 0.62
CA ALA A 93 14.21 -12.98 1.67
C ALA A 93 15.26 -14.10 1.88
N SER A 94 15.85 -14.60 0.79
CA SER A 94 16.84 -15.68 0.82
C SER A 94 18.24 -15.26 1.30
N GLY A 95 18.55 -13.96 1.25
CA GLY A 95 19.88 -13.41 1.51
C GLY A 95 20.39 -13.51 2.96
N CYS A 96 19.74 -14.27 3.84
CA CYS A 96 20.11 -14.50 5.25
C CYS A 96 20.72 -13.26 5.93
N THR A 97 19.98 -12.14 5.95
CA THR A 97 20.41 -10.95 6.70
C THR A 97 19.92 -11.04 8.15
N ASP A 98 20.83 -10.84 9.10
CA ASP A 98 20.48 -10.73 10.53
C ASP A 98 19.48 -9.58 10.77
N GLU A 99 19.59 -8.50 9.99
CA GLU A 99 18.71 -7.35 10.08
C GLU A 99 17.40 -7.55 9.29
N PRO A 100 16.22 -7.30 9.89
CA PRO A 100 14.95 -7.23 9.17
C PRO A 100 14.89 -6.11 8.13
N CYS A 101 14.00 -6.27 7.14
CA CYS A 101 13.77 -5.25 6.11
C CYS A 101 12.92 -4.08 6.64
N LEU A 102 13.24 -2.87 6.19
CA LEU A 102 12.33 -1.74 6.18
C LEU A 102 11.88 -1.49 4.74
N LEU A 103 10.65 -1.87 4.44
CA LEU A 103 10.04 -1.71 3.13
C LEU A 103 9.39 -0.33 3.00
N ILE A 104 9.93 0.50 2.11
CA ILE A 104 9.42 1.84 1.83
C ILE A 104 8.52 1.79 0.60
N VAL A 105 7.29 2.27 0.74
CA VAL A 105 6.24 2.17 -0.28
C VAL A 105 5.76 3.57 -0.65
N PRO A 106 6.14 4.11 -1.82
CA PRO A 106 5.59 5.37 -2.33
C PRO A 106 4.10 5.20 -2.66
N ASP A 107 3.25 6.02 -2.06
CA ASP A 107 1.80 6.00 -2.29
C ASP A 107 1.33 7.19 -3.13
N GLY A 108 0.74 6.84 -4.28
CA GLY A 108 0.08 7.74 -5.20
C GLY A 108 0.06 7.19 -6.61
N THR A 109 -0.50 7.96 -7.55
CA THR A 109 -0.41 7.58 -8.98
C THR A 109 1.05 7.42 -9.40
N TRP A 110 1.34 6.60 -10.43
CA TRP A 110 2.71 6.42 -10.95
C TRP A 110 3.46 7.73 -11.19
N ARG A 111 2.77 8.75 -11.72
CA ARG A 111 3.33 10.09 -11.90
C ARG A 111 3.72 10.74 -10.57
N LYS A 112 2.88 10.63 -9.54
CA LYS A 112 3.13 11.16 -8.20
C LYS A 112 4.24 10.38 -7.49
N ALA A 113 4.24 9.05 -7.57
CA ALA A 113 5.28 8.21 -7.00
C ALA A 113 6.66 8.54 -7.61
N ARG A 114 6.74 8.67 -8.95
CA ARG A 114 7.96 9.14 -9.63
C ARG A 114 8.37 10.54 -9.21
N LYS A 115 7.41 11.45 -8.97
CA LYS A 115 7.69 12.79 -8.44
C LYS A 115 8.29 12.69 -7.04
N LEU A 116 7.76 11.85 -6.14
CA LEU A 116 8.33 11.64 -4.81
C LEU A 116 9.79 11.20 -4.91
N LEU A 117 10.12 10.23 -5.75
CA LEU A 117 11.52 9.82 -5.96
C LEU A 117 12.37 10.97 -6.53
N HIS A 118 11.85 11.70 -7.51
CA HIS A 118 12.60 12.78 -8.16
C HIS A 118 12.99 13.91 -7.19
N VAL A 119 12.09 14.27 -6.26
CA VAL A 119 12.34 15.36 -5.31
C VAL A 119 13.04 14.91 -4.01
N ASN A 120 13.28 13.60 -3.85
CA ASN A 120 14.00 12.99 -2.72
C ASN A 120 15.16 12.11 -3.25
N PRO A 121 16.31 12.71 -3.62
CA PRO A 121 17.43 11.97 -4.21
C PRO A 121 17.96 10.82 -3.36
N GLU A 122 17.99 10.99 -2.03
CA GLU A 122 18.44 9.96 -1.08
C GLU A 122 17.48 8.77 -1.02
N LEU A 123 16.18 9.03 -1.13
CA LEU A 123 15.16 7.97 -1.28
C LEU A 123 15.36 7.23 -2.61
N ALA A 124 15.61 7.96 -3.70
CA ALA A 124 15.79 7.38 -5.03
C ALA A 124 17.07 6.53 -5.17
N ALA A 125 18.06 6.78 -4.31
CA ALA A 125 19.34 6.07 -4.23
C ALA A 125 19.27 4.77 -3.40
N LEU A 126 18.15 4.51 -2.70
CA LEU A 126 17.97 3.26 -1.96
C LEU A 126 17.93 2.05 -2.89
N PRO A 127 18.40 0.87 -2.41
CA PRO A 127 18.26 -0.36 -3.15
C PRO A 127 16.77 -0.68 -3.38
N ARG A 128 16.45 -1.14 -4.59
CA ARG A 128 15.07 -1.33 -5.02
C ARG A 128 14.66 -2.78 -4.98
N VAL A 129 13.40 -3.01 -4.62
CA VAL A 129 12.71 -4.28 -4.78
C VAL A 129 11.49 -4.12 -5.65
N VAL A 130 11.18 -5.18 -6.39
CA VAL A 130 10.05 -5.24 -7.30
C VAL A 130 9.15 -6.43 -6.97
N LEU A 131 7.84 -6.23 -7.13
CA LEU A 131 6.85 -7.29 -6.98
C LEU A 131 6.96 -8.29 -8.14
N PRO A 132 6.59 -9.57 -7.93
CA PRO A 132 6.48 -10.54 -9.02
C PRO A 132 5.62 -10.02 -10.18
N GLU A 133 5.97 -10.42 -11.40
CA GLU A 133 5.14 -10.17 -12.58
C GLU A 133 3.86 -11.02 -12.55
N GLY A 134 2.85 -10.61 -13.34
CA GLY A 134 1.60 -11.38 -13.48
C GLY A 134 0.63 -11.28 -12.29
N LEU A 135 0.87 -10.38 -11.33
CA LEU A 135 -0.07 -10.15 -10.23
C LEU A 135 -1.36 -9.50 -10.73
N SER A 136 -2.49 -10.16 -10.46
CA SER A 136 -3.82 -9.63 -10.75
C SER A 136 -4.36 -8.87 -9.55
N SER A 137 -4.70 -7.59 -9.74
CA SER A 137 -5.37 -6.82 -8.68
C SER A 137 -6.77 -7.38 -8.39
N ARG A 138 -7.08 -7.53 -7.11
CA ARG A 138 -8.43 -7.80 -6.59
C ARG A 138 -9.31 -6.56 -6.64
N TYR A 139 -8.75 -5.41 -7.02
CA TYR A 139 -9.44 -4.13 -7.11
C TYR A 139 -10.40 -4.07 -8.30
N ARG A 140 -11.62 -4.56 -8.06
CA ARG A 140 -12.69 -4.68 -9.06
C ARG A 140 -13.33 -3.34 -9.48
N LEU A 141 -13.07 -2.24 -8.78
CA LEU A 141 -13.74 -0.94 -8.96
C LEU A 141 -13.10 0.01 -9.99
N ARG A 142 -11.88 -0.26 -10.45
CA ARG A 142 -11.27 0.50 -11.54
C ARG A 142 -10.78 -0.46 -12.60
N LYS A 143 -10.89 -0.06 -13.86
CA LYS A 143 -9.94 -0.54 -14.86
C LYS A 143 -8.56 -0.09 -14.39
N ALA A 144 -7.71 -1.06 -14.07
CA ALA A 144 -6.32 -0.81 -13.74
C ALA A 144 -5.72 0.07 -14.86
N PRO A 145 -5.07 1.21 -14.54
CA PRO A 145 -4.54 2.11 -15.56
C PRO A 145 -3.47 1.46 -16.43
N ALA A 146 -2.90 0.35 -15.96
CA ALA A 146 -2.08 -0.60 -16.69
C ALA A 146 -2.32 -2.00 -16.13
N GLU A 147 -2.00 -3.04 -16.90
CA GLU A 147 -1.94 -4.41 -16.43
C GLU A 147 -0.98 -4.51 -15.23
N GLY A 148 -1.38 -5.20 -14.15
CA GLY A 148 -0.58 -5.31 -12.93
C GLY A 148 -0.58 -4.09 -12.00
N ALA A 149 -1.36 -3.03 -12.25
CA ALA A 149 -1.46 -1.91 -11.32
C ALA A 149 -2.23 -2.30 -10.04
N LEU A 150 -1.49 -2.48 -8.94
CA LEU A 150 -2.00 -2.82 -7.62
C LEU A 150 -2.32 -1.56 -6.80
N SER A 151 -3.27 -1.67 -5.88
CA SER A 151 -3.41 -0.69 -4.80
C SER A 151 -2.29 -0.85 -3.78
N THR A 152 -2.04 0.19 -2.99
CA THR A 152 -0.95 0.21 -2.00
C THR A 152 -1.07 -0.92 -0.97
N ILE A 153 -2.29 -1.27 -0.54
CA ILE A 153 -2.49 -2.39 0.39
C ILE A 153 -2.18 -3.74 -0.26
N GLU A 154 -2.53 -3.94 -1.53
CA GLU A 154 -2.18 -5.16 -2.26
C GLU A 154 -0.67 -5.25 -2.46
N ALA A 155 -0.01 -4.15 -2.84
CA ALA A 155 1.45 -4.10 -2.98
C ALA A 155 2.16 -4.46 -1.67
N VAL A 156 1.69 -3.94 -0.54
CA VAL A 156 2.22 -4.29 0.80
C VAL A 156 2.00 -5.78 1.10
N VAL A 157 0.80 -6.31 0.88
CA VAL A 157 0.49 -7.73 1.14
C VAL A 157 1.37 -8.66 0.30
N HIS A 158 1.47 -8.41 -1.01
CA HIS A 158 2.31 -9.20 -1.89
C HIS A 158 3.79 -9.12 -1.50
N ALA A 159 4.27 -7.93 -1.09
CA ALA A 159 5.64 -7.78 -0.66
C ALA A 159 5.94 -8.54 0.64
N LEU A 160 5.07 -8.43 1.64
CA LEU A 160 5.25 -9.12 2.93
C LEU A 160 5.16 -10.64 2.77
N ASN A 161 4.20 -11.15 1.99
CA ASN A 161 4.09 -12.58 1.69
C ASN A 161 5.31 -13.15 0.95
N ALA A 162 6.06 -12.30 0.22
CA ALA A 162 7.28 -12.71 -0.46
C ALA A 162 8.53 -12.61 0.45
N LEU A 163 8.51 -11.70 1.43
CA LEU A 163 9.62 -11.47 2.36
C LEU A 163 9.58 -12.35 3.60
N GLU A 164 8.39 -12.78 4.02
CA GLU A 164 8.17 -13.51 5.26
C GLU A 164 7.41 -14.81 5.00
N SER A 165 7.62 -15.82 5.87
CA SER A 165 6.93 -17.11 5.77
C SER A 165 5.49 -17.09 6.31
N ALA A 166 4.99 -15.92 6.76
CA ALA A 166 3.63 -15.72 7.25
C ALA A 166 2.71 -15.21 6.12
N SER A 167 1.40 -15.41 6.28
CA SER A 167 0.39 -14.85 5.39
C SER A 167 -0.13 -13.52 5.93
N PHE A 168 -0.17 -12.52 5.06
CA PHE A 168 -0.69 -11.18 5.33
C PHE A 168 -2.01 -10.90 4.60
N ASP A 169 -2.63 -11.91 4.01
CA ASP A 169 -3.85 -11.78 3.20
C ASP A 169 -5.03 -11.20 3.99
N GLU A 170 -5.06 -11.38 5.31
CA GLU A 170 -6.08 -10.77 6.17
C GLU A 170 -6.09 -9.23 6.11
N LEU A 171 -4.98 -8.58 5.73
CA LEU A 171 -4.94 -7.13 5.49
C LEU A 171 -5.90 -6.71 4.36
N LEU A 172 -6.23 -7.62 3.43
CA LEU A 172 -7.13 -7.33 2.32
C LEU A 172 -8.59 -7.33 2.75
N ARG A 173 -8.96 -7.90 3.91
CA ARG A 173 -10.34 -7.95 4.39
C ARG A 173 -11.05 -6.60 4.45
N PRO A 174 -10.52 -5.52 5.07
CA PRO A 174 -11.16 -4.21 5.04
C PRO A 174 -11.19 -3.61 3.63
N PHE A 175 -10.23 -3.95 2.77
CA PHE A 175 -10.18 -3.48 1.39
C PHE A 175 -11.25 -4.14 0.51
N GLU A 176 -11.50 -5.44 0.68
CA GLU A 176 -12.58 -6.16 0.00
C GLU A 176 -13.94 -5.62 0.42
N ALA A 177 -14.17 -5.41 1.72
CA ALA A 177 -15.42 -4.79 2.21
C ALA A 177 -15.61 -3.35 1.70
N LEU A 178 -14.52 -2.59 1.54
CA LEU A 178 -14.54 -1.29 0.91
C LEU A 178 -14.97 -1.38 -0.56
N ILE A 179 -14.43 -2.34 -1.29
CA ILE A 179 -14.78 -2.60 -2.70
C ILE A 179 -16.26 -2.92 -2.81
N ASP A 180 -16.73 -3.90 -2.04
CA ASP A 180 -18.11 -4.38 -2.09
C ASP A 180 -19.10 -3.26 -1.72
N GLY A 181 -18.78 -2.43 -0.72
CA GLY A 181 -19.59 -1.28 -0.34
C GLY A 181 -19.72 -0.23 -1.44
N GLN A 182 -18.67 0.01 -2.24
CA GLN A 182 -18.74 0.93 -3.38
C GLN A 182 -19.53 0.33 -4.56
N ILE A 183 -19.40 -0.98 -4.81
CA ILE A 183 -20.19 -1.68 -5.83
C ILE A 183 -21.68 -1.59 -5.49
N ALA A 184 -22.04 -1.88 -4.23
CA ALA A 184 -23.40 -1.78 -3.75
C ALA A 184 -23.97 -0.35 -3.88
N ALA A 185 -23.18 0.67 -3.54
CA ALA A 185 -23.59 2.07 -3.65
C ALA A 185 -23.76 2.56 -5.11
N MET A 186 -22.99 2.02 -6.05
CA MET A 186 -23.10 2.33 -7.48
C MET A 186 -24.25 1.57 -8.18
N GLY A 187 -24.70 0.46 -7.58
CA GLY A 187 -25.65 -0.48 -8.16
C GLY A 187 -24.95 -1.55 -9.01
N GLU A 188 -25.23 -2.82 -8.73
CA GLU A 188 -24.59 -3.97 -9.41
C GLU A 188 -24.76 -3.97 -10.93
N GLU A 189 -25.89 -3.45 -11.41
CA GLU A 189 -26.22 -3.40 -12.84
C GLU A 189 -25.34 -2.39 -13.58
N THR A 190 -25.08 -1.23 -12.98
CA THR A 190 -24.14 -0.21 -13.48
C THR A 190 -22.70 -0.72 -13.43
N PHE A 191 -22.34 -1.45 -12.37
CA PHE A 191 -21.03 -2.07 -12.23
C PHE A 191 -20.77 -3.12 -13.32
N ARG A 192 -21.69 -4.07 -13.52
CA ARG A 192 -21.59 -5.09 -14.57
C ARG A 192 -21.49 -4.46 -15.95
N ARG A 193 -22.33 -3.47 -16.28
CA ARG A 193 -22.30 -2.77 -17.57
C ARG A 193 -20.97 -2.07 -17.87
N ASN A 194 -20.28 -1.57 -16.85
CA ASN A 194 -19.03 -0.82 -17.02
C ASN A 194 -17.77 -1.71 -16.95
N HIS A 195 -17.83 -2.87 -16.27
CA HIS A 195 -16.65 -3.66 -15.89
C HIS A 195 -16.69 -5.13 -16.31
N GLN A 196 -17.84 -5.67 -16.75
CA GLN A 196 -17.85 -6.85 -17.61
C GLN A 196 -17.68 -6.38 -19.05
N LYS A 197 -16.49 -6.54 -19.63
CA LYS A 197 -16.39 -6.68 -21.09
C LYS A 197 -16.57 -8.18 -21.43
N PRO A 198 -17.18 -8.49 -22.59
CA PRO A 198 -17.36 -9.86 -23.05
C PRO A 198 -16.03 -10.60 -23.24
#